data_AF-A0A251RTZ2-F1
#
_entry.id   AF-A0A251RTZ2-F1
#
_cell.length_a   1.000
_cell.length_b   1.000
_cell.length_c   1.000
_cell.angle_alpha   90.00
_cell.angle_beta   90.00
_cell.angle_gamma   90.00
#
_symmetry.space_group_name_H-M   'P 1'
#
loop_
_entity.id
_entity.type
_entity.pdbx_description
1 polymer ?
#
loop_
_entity_poly.entity_id
_entity_poly.type
_entity_poly.pdbx_seq_one_letter_code
_entity_poly.pdbx_strand_id
1 'polypeptide(L)'
;MNHYTYSFWRTHPNLIPDLCNWWRSTFGPLLGLGSIPGFGSDMSFQNALSNTRTDGIGALYREGTASLLNSMVNPNFPFATNDVVESFVAALVSNRAAAAQAHLFKLANEGQLQPRV
;
A
#
# COMPACT_ATOMS: atom_id res chain seq x y z
N MET A 1 3.18 2.47 20.76
CA MET A 1 3.72 2.16 19.41
C MET A 1 2.61 2.50 18.44
N ASN A 2 2.78 3.53 17.62
CA ASN A 2 1.70 4.08 16.80
C ASN A 2 1.39 3.09 15.67
N HIS A 3 0.19 2.53 15.64
CA HIS A 3 -0.26 1.59 14.62
C HIS A 3 -0.48 2.34 13.29
N TYR A 4 0.49 2.29 12.39
CA TYR A 4 0.34 2.80 11.02
C TYR A 4 -0.32 1.70 10.17
N THR A 5 -1.58 1.42 10.46
CA THR A 5 -2.37 0.40 9.76
C THR A 5 -3.25 1.04 8.68
N TYR A 6 -3.90 0.21 7.87
CA TYR A 6 -5.01 0.62 7.01
C TYR A 6 -5.99 1.59 7.70
N SER A 7 -6.29 1.38 8.99
CA SER A 7 -7.20 2.24 9.76
C SER A 7 -6.72 3.69 9.83
N PHE A 8 -5.42 3.96 9.95
CA PHE A 8 -4.87 5.31 10.03
C PHE A 8 -5.21 6.10 8.75
N TRP A 9 -4.87 5.57 7.58
CA TRP A 9 -5.11 6.24 6.31
C TRP A 9 -6.59 6.34 5.97
N ARG A 10 -7.39 5.35 6.40
CA ARG A 10 -8.86 5.40 6.30
C ARG A 10 -9.46 6.57 7.09
N THR A 11 -8.95 6.86 8.29
CA THR A 11 -9.49 7.91 9.17
C THR A 11 -8.89 9.30 8.89
N HIS A 12 -7.85 9.40 8.05
CA HIS A 12 -7.20 10.67 7.68
C HIS A 12 -7.19 10.89 6.14
N PRO A 13 -8.35 10.88 5.47
CA PRO A 13 -8.43 10.95 4.00
C PRO A 13 -7.92 12.28 3.43
N ASN A 14 -7.91 13.35 4.23
CA ASN A 14 -7.40 14.66 3.85
C ASN A 14 -5.88 14.68 3.58
N LEU A 15 -5.12 13.70 4.07
CA LEU A 15 -3.67 13.59 3.83
C LEU A 15 -3.33 12.90 2.50
N ILE A 16 -4.30 12.19 1.90
CA ILE A 16 -4.09 11.39 0.69
C ILE A 16 -3.78 12.28 -0.53
N PRO A 17 -4.49 13.39 -0.82
CA PRO A 17 -4.20 14.22 -2.00
C PRO A 17 -2.81 14.86 -1.99
N ASP A 18 -2.36 15.35 -0.83
CA ASP A 18 -1.04 15.97 -0.68
C ASP A 18 0.08 14.95 -0.91
N LEU A 19 -0.08 13.75 -0.34
CA LEU A 19 0.84 12.63 -0.54
C LEU A 19 0.86 12.16 -2.01
N CYS A 20 -0.29 12.08 -2.67
CA CYS A 20 -0.39 11.77 -4.09
C CYS A 20 0.31 12.81 -4.97
N ASN A 21 0.13 14.10 -4.68
CA ASN A 21 0.77 15.18 -5.42
C ASN A 21 2.29 15.17 -5.24
N TRP A 22 2.76 14.94 -4.02
CA TRP A 22 4.18 14.74 -3.74
C TRP A 22 4.71 13.51 -4.49
N TRP A 23 4.02 12.37 -4.42
CA TRP A 23 4.42 11.15 -5.14
C TRP A 23 4.52 11.36 -6.65
N ARG A 24 3.50 11.96 -7.27
CA ARG A 24 3.49 12.28 -8.71
C ARG A 24 4.65 13.19 -9.10
N SER A 25 4.97 14.18 -8.26
CA SER A 25 6.02 15.15 -8.54
C SER A 25 7.43 14.59 -8.31
N THR A 26 7.60 13.70 -7.32
CA THR A 26 8.90 13.16 -6.89
C THR A 26 9.27 11.87 -7.63
N PHE A 27 8.32 10.97 -7.84
CA PHE A 27 8.57 9.65 -8.44
C PHE A 27 8.01 9.49 -9.86
N GLY A 28 7.08 10.35 -10.29
CA GLY A 28 6.55 10.35 -11.66
C GLY A 28 7.63 10.41 -12.75
N PRO A 29 8.69 11.23 -12.61
CA PRO A 29 9.81 11.25 -13.56
C PRO A 29 10.74 10.04 -13.46
N LEU A 30 10.84 9.41 -12.29
CA LEU A 30 11.78 8.30 -12.01
C LEU A 30 11.25 6.93 -12.45
N LEU A 31 9.93 6.77 -12.56
CA LEU A 31 9.33 5.47 -12.82
C LEU A 31 8.65 5.34 -14.19
N GLY A 32 8.29 6.42 -14.89
CA GLY A 32 7.59 6.31 -16.19
C GLY A 32 6.28 5.52 -16.15
N LEU A 33 5.74 5.22 -14.96
CA LEU A 33 4.56 4.40 -14.74
C LEU A 33 3.35 5.30 -14.48
N GLY A 34 2.58 5.55 -15.54
CA GLY A 34 1.33 6.30 -15.48
C GLY A 34 0.20 5.62 -14.69
N SER A 35 0.34 4.36 -14.29
CA SER A 35 -0.70 3.63 -13.54
C SER A 35 -0.06 2.50 -12.75
N ILE A 36 -0.15 2.52 -11.43
CA ILE A 36 0.16 1.32 -10.62
C ILE A 36 -0.90 0.27 -10.99
N PRO A 37 -0.53 -0.90 -11.54
CA PRO A 37 -1.51 -1.93 -11.89
C PRO A 37 -2.32 -2.36 -10.66
N GLY A 38 -3.65 -2.31 -10.77
CA GLY A 38 -4.57 -2.53 -9.65
C GLY A 38 -5.13 -1.24 -9.02
N PHE A 39 -4.44 -0.11 -9.20
CA PHE A 39 -5.00 1.24 -9.03
C PHE A 39 -5.33 1.81 -10.42
N GLY A 40 -6.40 1.31 -11.03
CA GLY A 40 -6.92 1.88 -12.27
C GLY A 40 -7.38 3.33 -12.07
N SER A 41 -7.67 4.04 -13.16
CA SER A 41 -8.22 5.41 -13.13
C SER A 41 -9.47 5.56 -12.25
N ASP A 42 -10.19 4.45 -12.02
CA ASP A 42 -11.44 4.42 -11.25
C ASP A 42 -11.24 4.03 -9.77
N MET A 43 -10.05 3.54 -9.37
CA MET A 43 -9.79 3.06 -8.02
C MET A 43 -8.88 4.03 -7.24
N SER A 44 -9.49 4.83 -6.36
CA SER A 44 -8.76 5.70 -5.45
C SER A 44 -8.14 4.93 -4.27
N PHE A 45 -7.06 5.45 -3.67
CA PHE A 45 -6.51 4.91 -2.43
C PHE A 45 -7.56 4.79 -1.33
N GLN A 46 -8.47 5.76 -1.21
CA GLN A 46 -9.55 5.70 -0.24
C GLN A 46 -10.50 4.52 -0.50
N ASN A 47 -10.76 4.17 -1.75
CA ASN A 47 -11.58 3.00 -2.11
C ASN A 47 -10.84 1.68 -1.85
N ALA A 48 -9.54 1.62 -2.16
CA ALA A 48 -8.71 0.45 -1.88
C ALA A 48 -8.55 0.19 -0.37
N LEU A 49 -8.34 1.27 0.40
CA LEU A 49 -8.42 1.26 1.85
C LEU A 49 -9.83 0.82 2.27
N SER A 50 -10.90 1.49 1.82
CA SER A 50 -12.27 1.18 2.28
C SER A 50 -12.86 -0.12 1.72
N ASN A 51 -12.05 -0.97 1.07
CA ASN A 51 -12.53 -2.18 0.42
C ASN A 51 -13.16 -3.14 1.44
N THR A 52 -14.44 -3.46 1.25
CA THR A 52 -15.23 -4.32 2.15
C THR A 52 -15.14 -5.80 1.82
N ARG A 53 -14.46 -6.19 0.74
CA ARG A 53 -14.28 -7.61 0.40
C ARG A 53 -13.48 -8.29 1.50
N THR A 54 -13.93 -9.48 1.87
CA THR A 54 -13.32 -10.30 2.92
C THR A 54 -12.35 -11.34 2.37
N ASP A 55 -12.12 -11.34 1.05
CA ASP A 55 -11.18 -12.23 0.39
C ASP A 55 -9.75 -11.68 0.35
N GLY A 56 -8.82 -12.48 -0.16
CA GLY A 56 -7.40 -12.16 -0.22
C GLY A 56 -7.10 -10.93 -1.05
N ILE A 57 -7.84 -10.71 -2.13
CA ILE A 57 -7.72 -9.49 -2.96
C ILE A 57 -8.18 -8.25 -2.18
N GLY A 58 -9.31 -8.33 -1.46
CA GLY A 58 -9.75 -7.26 -0.57
C GLY A 58 -8.72 -6.93 0.52
N ALA A 59 -8.15 -7.96 1.14
CA ALA A 59 -7.08 -7.79 2.13
C ALA A 59 -5.81 -7.17 1.51
N LEU A 60 -5.43 -7.60 0.31
CA LEU A 60 -4.27 -7.08 -0.41
C LEU A 60 -4.44 -5.59 -0.73
N TYR A 61 -5.64 -5.17 -1.14
CA TYR A 61 -5.92 -3.76 -1.37
C TYR A 61 -5.78 -2.94 -0.10
N ARG A 62 -6.35 -3.36 1.02
CA ARG A 62 -6.26 -2.59 2.28
C ARG A 62 -4.84 -2.51 2.81
N GLU A 63 -4.20 -3.67 2.98
CA GLU A 63 -2.89 -3.75 3.62
C GLU A 63 -1.77 -3.31 2.69
N GLY A 64 -1.86 -3.63 1.40
CA GLY A 64 -0.91 -3.17 0.38
C GLY A 64 -0.95 -1.66 0.17
N THR A 65 -2.15 -1.05 0.17
CA THR A 65 -2.25 0.42 0.14
C THR A 65 -1.60 1.01 1.39
N ALA A 66 -1.91 0.48 2.57
CA ALA A 66 -1.34 0.98 3.82
C ALA A 66 0.20 0.84 3.83
N SER A 67 0.74 -0.31 3.41
CA SER A 67 2.18 -0.52 3.31
C SER A 67 2.85 0.41 2.30
N LEU A 68 2.19 0.73 1.20
CA LEU A 68 2.70 1.67 0.19
C LEU A 68 2.82 3.08 0.78
N LEU A 69 1.79 3.53 1.50
CA LEU A 69 1.80 4.85 2.13
C LEU A 69 2.82 4.89 3.27
N ASN A 70 2.91 3.82 4.07
CA ASN A 70 3.90 3.70 5.15
C ASN A 70 5.34 3.70 4.64
N SER A 71 5.64 2.99 3.54
CA SER A 71 6.99 2.96 2.97
C SER A 71 7.47 4.31 2.45
N MET A 72 6.53 5.18 2.06
CA MET A 72 6.82 6.53 1.58
C MET A 72 7.13 7.51 2.71
N VAL A 73 6.43 7.40 3.84
CA VAL A 73 6.54 8.38 4.94
C VAL A 73 7.43 7.91 6.08
N ASN A 74 7.69 6.61 6.19
CA ASN A 74 8.56 6.03 7.20
C ASN A 74 9.80 5.39 6.54
N PRO A 75 10.99 6.02 6.63
CA PRO A 75 12.21 5.48 6.04
C PRO A 75 12.65 4.15 6.67
N ASN A 76 12.18 3.84 7.89
CA ASN A 76 12.44 2.60 8.61
C ASN A 76 11.37 1.53 8.34
N PHE A 77 10.41 1.77 7.44
CA PHE A 77 9.41 0.78 7.10
C PHE A 77 10.08 -0.48 6.50
N PRO A 78 9.63 -1.70 6.85
CA PRO A 78 10.27 -2.94 6.41
C PRO A 78 10.41 -3.14 4.90
N PHE A 79 9.55 -2.52 4.08
CA PHE A 79 9.57 -2.64 2.62
C PHE A 79 9.92 -1.32 1.93
N ALA A 80 10.67 -1.36 0.83
CA ALA A 80 10.81 -0.18 -0.04
C ALA A 80 9.55 0.05 -0.85
N THR A 81 9.29 1.31 -1.20
CA THR A 81 8.11 1.67 -2.01
C THR A 81 8.03 0.86 -3.29
N ASN A 82 9.15 0.63 -3.98
CA ASN A 82 9.19 -0.20 -5.19
C ASN A 82 8.86 -1.68 -4.86
N ASP A 83 9.44 -2.24 -3.79
CA ASP A 83 9.15 -3.62 -3.37
C ASP A 83 7.68 -3.83 -3.03
N VAL A 84 7.02 -2.84 -2.41
CA VAL A 84 5.59 -2.88 -2.12
C VAL A 84 4.80 -2.94 -3.44
N VAL A 85 5.13 -2.09 -4.42
CA VAL A 85 4.44 -2.07 -5.72
C VAL A 85 4.64 -3.40 -6.45
N GLU A 86 5.87 -3.91 -6.53
CA GLU A 86 6.18 -5.16 -7.22
C GLU A 86 5.50 -6.36 -6.56
N SER A 87 5.59 -6.46 -5.22
CA SER A 87 4.95 -7.53 -4.46
C SER A 87 3.43 -7.49 -4.56
N PHE A 88 2.85 -6.28 -4.58
CA PHE A 88 1.42 -6.10 -4.78
C PHE A 88 0.97 -6.62 -6.14
N VAL A 89 1.65 -6.22 -7.23
CA VAL A 89 1.32 -6.65 -8.59
C VAL A 89 1.49 -8.16 -8.75
N ALA A 90 2.58 -8.73 -8.24
CA ALA A 90 2.84 -10.16 -8.29
C ALA A 90 1.75 -10.98 -7.56
N ALA A 91 1.19 -10.44 -6.47
CA ALA A 91 0.18 -11.12 -5.66
C ALA A 91 -1.22 -11.13 -6.29
N LEU A 92 -1.50 -10.30 -7.32
CA LEU A 92 -2.79 -10.25 -8.01
C LEU A 92 -3.10 -11.52 -8.82
N VAL A 93 -2.11 -12.39 -9.05
CA VAL A 93 -2.26 -13.61 -9.85
C VAL A 93 -3.29 -14.61 -9.28
N SER A 94 -3.55 -14.59 -7.98
CA SER A 94 -4.59 -15.42 -7.37
C SER A 94 -5.04 -14.90 -6.01
N ASN A 95 -6.25 -15.27 -5.59
CA ASN A 95 -6.75 -14.92 -4.25
C ASN A 95 -5.87 -15.47 -3.12
N ARG A 96 -5.23 -16.63 -3.31
CA ARG A 96 -4.30 -17.22 -2.33
C ARG A 96 -3.01 -16.43 -2.23
N ALA A 97 -2.41 -16.05 -3.37
CA ALA A 97 -1.21 -15.21 -3.40
C ALA A 97 -1.49 -13.83 -2.79
N ALA A 98 -2.65 -13.24 -3.12
CA ALA A 98 -3.10 -11.99 -2.54
C ALA A 98 -3.26 -12.07 -1.03
N ALA A 99 -3.89 -13.12 -0.49
CA ALA A 99 -4.02 -13.31 0.96
C ALA A 99 -2.67 -13.46 1.66
N ALA A 100 -1.73 -14.21 1.07
CA ALA A 100 -0.39 -14.41 1.63
C ALA A 100 0.39 -13.09 1.68
N GLN A 101 0.38 -12.31 0.59
CA GLN A 101 1.06 -11.03 0.55
C GLN A 101 0.40 -9.99 1.45
N ALA A 102 -0.93 -9.95 1.49
CA ALA A 102 -1.69 -9.08 2.41
C ALA A 102 -1.32 -9.34 3.87
N HIS A 103 -1.08 -10.61 4.24
CA HIS A 103 -0.64 -10.96 5.58
C HIS A 103 0.76 -10.39 5.89
N LEU A 104 1.71 -10.48 4.96
CA LEU A 104 3.05 -9.88 5.14
C LEU A 104 2.98 -8.35 5.29
N PHE A 105 2.19 -7.69 4.45
CA PHE A 105 1.94 -6.26 4.55
C PHE A 105 1.31 -5.88 5.89
N LYS A 106 0.33 -6.65 6.37
CA LYS A 106 -0.26 -6.45 7.70
C LYS A 106 0.80 -6.52 8.81
N LEU A 107 1.66 -7.54 8.81
CA LEU A 107 2.74 -7.66 9.80
C LEU A 107 3.66 -6.43 9.78
N ALA A 108 4.02 -5.93 8.59
CA ALA A 108 4.83 -4.72 8.46
C ALA A 108 4.11 -3.47 8.97
N ASN A 109 2.83 -3.30 8.62
CA ASN A 109 1.98 -2.19 9.06
C ASN A 109 1.79 -2.18 10.58
N GLU A 110 1.74 -3.36 11.20
CA GLU A 110 1.63 -3.54 12.66
C GLU A 110 2.99 -3.43 13.38
N GLY A 111 4.10 -3.23 12.65
CA GLY A 111 5.44 -3.11 13.23
C GLY A 111 6.01 -4.44 13.74
N GLN A 112 5.52 -5.57 13.23
CA GLN A 112 5.94 -6.91 13.62
C GLN A 112 7.08 -7.47 12.75
N LEU A 113 7.43 -6.78 11.66
CA LEU A 113 8.62 -7.09 10.87
C LEU A 113 9.78 -6.17 11.25
N GLN A 114 11.01 -6.65 11.06
CA GLN A 114 12.19 -5.84 11.31
C GLN A 114 12.28 -4.65 10.35
N PRO A 115 12.79 -3.49 10.80
CA PRO A 115 13.08 -2.36 9.94
C PRO A 115 14.07 -2.73 8.83
N ARG A 116 13.97 -2.06 7.68
CA ARG A 116 14.98 -2.13 6.63
C ARG A 116 16.31 -1.58 7.18
N VAL A 117 17.36 -2.40 7.15
CA VAL A 117 18.74 -2.03 7.50
C VAL A 117 19.38 -1.13 6.47
#